data_AF-A0A1Y2ACM2-F1
#
_entry.id   AF-A0A1Y2ACM2-F1
#
_cell.length_a   1.000
_cell.length_b   1.000
_cell.length_c   1.000
_cell.angle_alpha   90.00
_cell.angle_beta   90.00
_cell.angle_gamma   90.00
#
_symmetry.space_group_name_H-M   'P 1'
#
loop_
_entity.id
_entity.type
_entity.pdbx_description
1 polymer ?
#
loop_
_entity_poly.entity_id
_entity_poly.type
_entity_poly.pdbx_seq_one_letter_code
_entity_poly.pdbx_strand_id
1 'polypeptide(L)'
;MVQLLINYTKITNIILKLNSGDNDNECYPILSAIKNNNKDIVNLIINYAIEKRIDLKLNKISSYLEYPLFSALKNNNLEIVELLIDYAIKRKLNLFLSRSDELNEEDISSVSIPIEIEYMFHRNDLEMNKLLINYYENCINLKINEKYKRIDLVLSAINHDNIKIVKLLIKNAEEHKEILELNEKDHKLNYPLLSAINNNNIEMVKLLIKYANNIMKFWN
;
A
#
# COMPACT_ATOMS: atom_id res chain seq x y z
N MET A 1 -29.64 6.19 5.64
CA MET A 1 -29.35 7.45 6.36
C MET A 1 -28.36 8.35 5.61
N VAL A 2 -27.13 7.93 5.31
CA VAL A 2 -26.12 8.78 4.61
C VAL A 2 -26.61 9.33 3.26
N GLN A 3 -27.27 8.51 2.44
CA GLN A 3 -27.87 8.99 1.18
C GLN A 3 -28.90 10.12 1.38
N LEU A 4 -29.66 10.09 2.48
CA LEU A 4 -30.64 11.15 2.79
C LEU A 4 -29.92 12.46 3.13
N LEU A 5 -28.81 12.40 3.87
CA LEU A 5 -27.97 13.57 4.16
C LEU A 5 -27.37 14.17 2.88
N ILE A 6 -26.86 13.33 1.98
CA ILE A 6 -26.35 13.77 0.67
C ILE A 6 -27.47 14.45 -0.13
N ASN A 7 -28.66 13.86 -0.19
CA ASN A 7 -29.79 14.45 -0.91
C ASN A 7 -30.23 15.79 -0.28
N TYR A 8 -30.21 15.88 1.05
CA TYR A 8 -30.51 17.12 1.77
C TYR A 8 -29.51 18.25 1.44
N THR A 9 -28.24 17.93 1.20
CA THR A 9 -27.25 18.96 0.83
C THR A 9 -27.51 19.60 -0.53
N LYS A 10 -28.19 18.88 -1.44
CA LYS A 10 -28.54 19.39 -2.78
C LYS A 10 -29.56 20.52 -2.74
N ILE A 11 -30.41 20.55 -1.70
CA ILE A 11 -31.47 21.57 -1.54
C ILE A 11 -31.09 22.69 -0.55
N THR A 12 -30.08 22.48 0.30
CA THR A 12 -29.74 23.41 1.40
C THR A 12 -28.40 24.14 1.23
N ASN A 13 -27.65 23.86 0.17
CA ASN A 13 -26.30 24.41 -0.08
C ASN A 13 -25.29 24.15 1.06
N ILE A 14 -25.60 23.21 1.96
CA ILE A 14 -24.71 22.78 3.04
C ILE A 14 -23.64 21.85 2.47
N ILE A 15 -22.38 22.02 2.87
CA ILE A 15 -21.28 21.12 2.53
C ILE A 15 -21.01 20.21 3.73
N LEU A 16 -21.09 18.89 3.54
CA LEU A 16 -20.77 17.93 4.61
C LEU A 16 -19.25 17.93 4.87
N LYS A 17 -18.86 17.97 6.14
CA LYS A 17 -17.46 17.84 6.54
C LYS A 17 -17.06 16.35 6.52
N LEU A 18 -16.12 15.98 5.64
CA LEU A 18 -15.69 14.58 5.46
C LEU A 18 -14.39 14.21 6.19
N ASN A 19 -13.62 15.22 6.60
CA ASN A 19 -12.25 15.06 7.13
C ASN A 19 -12.10 15.47 8.60
N SER A 20 -13.19 15.86 9.26
CA SER A 20 -13.21 16.24 10.67
C SER A 20 -14.04 15.25 11.47
N GLY A 21 -13.57 14.93 12.68
CA GLY A 21 -14.32 14.18 13.69
C GLY A 21 -14.79 15.08 14.83
N ASP A 22 -15.72 14.58 15.65
CA ASP A 22 -16.28 15.27 16.82
C ASP A 22 -15.50 14.94 18.11
N ASN A 23 -14.24 15.40 18.25
CA ASN A 23 -13.35 15.31 19.43
C ASN A 23 -12.32 14.15 19.47
N ASP A 24 -11.52 14.13 20.55
CA ASP A 24 -10.24 13.46 20.89
C ASP A 24 -9.85 12.14 20.20
N ASN A 25 -10.81 11.35 19.71
CA ASN A 25 -10.55 10.09 19.03
C ASN A 25 -10.15 10.25 17.56
N GLU A 26 -10.32 11.45 16.99
CA GLU A 26 -9.96 11.80 15.61
C GLU A 26 -10.63 10.96 14.51
N CYS A 27 -11.64 10.13 14.82
CA CYS A 27 -12.41 9.38 13.82
C CYS A 27 -13.24 10.32 12.92
N TYR A 28 -13.06 10.20 11.61
CA TYR A 28 -13.76 11.00 10.58
C TYR A 28 -14.61 10.10 9.68
N PRO A 29 -15.60 10.65 8.94
CA PRO A 29 -16.64 9.88 8.27
C PRO A 29 -16.19 8.68 7.44
N ILE A 30 -15.18 8.82 6.58
CA ILE A 30 -14.72 7.69 5.74
C ILE A 30 -14.03 6.61 6.57
N LEU A 31 -13.22 6.98 7.56
CA LEU A 31 -12.60 6.01 8.48
C LEU A 31 -13.67 5.23 9.25
N SER A 32 -14.70 5.91 9.75
CA SER A 32 -15.83 5.25 10.44
C SER A 32 -16.60 4.29 9.53
N ALA A 33 -16.83 4.66 8.27
CA ALA A 33 -17.47 3.78 7.29
C ALA A 33 -16.65 2.51 7.03
N ILE A 34 -15.33 2.67 6.89
CA ILE A 34 -14.39 1.56 6.68
C ILE A 34 -14.31 0.66 7.91
N LYS A 35 -14.21 1.22 9.12
CA LYS A 35 -14.18 0.44 10.38
C LYS A 35 -15.44 -0.40 10.56
N ASN A 36 -16.58 0.11 10.11
CA ASN A 36 -17.85 -0.63 10.06
C ASN A 36 -17.98 -1.56 8.83
N ASN A 37 -16.92 -1.70 8.03
CA ASN A 37 -16.85 -2.53 6.83
C ASN A 37 -17.96 -2.26 5.80
N ASN A 38 -18.45 -1.01 5.73
CA ASN A 38 -19.62 -0.66 4.93
C ASN A 38 -19.22 -0.03 3.59
N LYS A 39 -19.03 -0.87 2.58
CA LYS A 39 -18.63 -0.48 1.22
C LYS A 39 -19.55 0.58 0.61
N ASP A 40 -20.87 0.43 0.77
CA ASP A 40 -21.84 1.34 0.16
C ASP A 40 -21.67 2.76 0.69
N ILE A 41 -21.47 2.91 2.01
CA ILE A 41 -21.20 4.21 2.61
C ILE A 41 -19.84 4.76 2.16
N VAL A 42 -18.81 3.92 2.06
CA VAL A 42 -17.49 4.34 1.53
C VAL A 42 -17.63 4.91 0.12
N ASN A 43 -18.35 4.21 -0.76
CA ASN A 43 -18.60 4.66 -2.13
C ASN A 43 -19.39 5.98 -2.17
N LEU A 44 -20.42 6.13 -1.33
CA LEU A 44 -21.16 7.39 -1.21
C LEU A 44 -20.28 8.56 -0.78
N ILE A 45 -19.38 8.35 0.18
CA ILE A 45 -18.45 9.39 0.65
C ILE A 45 -17.45 9.76 -0.44
N ILE A 46 -16.86 8.78 -1.14
CA ILE A 46 -15.93 9.03 -2.26
C ILE A 46 -16.62 9.82 -3.37
N ASN A 47 -17.81 9.41 -3.80
CA ASN A 47 -18.55 10.09 -4.87
C ASN A 47 -18.93 11.51 -4.48
N TYR A 48 -19.40 11.72 -3.24
CA TYR A 48 -19.70 13.05 -2.74
C TYR A 48 -18.45 13.94 -2.66
N ALA A 49 -17.31 13.39 -2.21
CA ALA A 49 -16.05 14.10 -2.18
C ALA A 49 -15.59 14.53 -3.58
N ILE A 50 -15.74 13.66 -4.58
CA ILE A 50 -15.45 13.97 -5.99
C ILE A 50 -16.38 15.09 -6.48
N GLU A 51 -17.68 14.96 -6.27
CA GLU A 51 -18.70 15.94 -6.69
C GLU A 51 -18.41 17.33 -6.11
N LYS A 52 -18.11 17.40 -4.81
CA LYS A 52 -17.87 18.66 -4.09
C LYS A 52 -16.41 19.13 -4.14
N ARG A 53 -15.53 18.41 -4.86
CA ARG A 53 -14.08 18.70 -4.94
C ARG A 53 -13.43 18.79 -3.56
N ILE A 54 -13.81 17.88 -2.67
CA ILE A 54 -13.23 17.73 -1.34
C ILE A 54 -12.11 16.68 -1.44
N ASP A 55 -10.91 17.04 -1.02
CA ASP A 55 -9.80 16.09 -0.91
C ASP A 55 -9.96 15.26 0.37
N LEU A 56 -10.11 13.94 0.24
CA LEU A 56 -10.24 13.04 1.38
C LEU A 56 -8.87 12.86 2.06
N LYS A 57 -8.82 13.05 3.39
CA LYS A 57 -7.61 12.83 4.18
C LYS A 57 -7.41 11.35 4.49
N LEU A 58 -7.02 10.56 3.49
CA LEU A 58 -6.90 9.10 3.61
C LEU A 58 -5.69 8.62 4.43
N ASN A 59 -4.71 9.49 4.66
CA ASN A 59 -3.54 9.18 5.49
C ASN A 59 -3.65 9.80 6.89
N LYS A 60 -4.82 10.37 7.24
CA LYS A 60 -5.01 10.88 8.59
C LYS A 60 -5.14 9.70 9.55
N ILE A 61 -4.13 9.57 10.40
CA ILE A 61 -4.06 8.59 11.48
C ILE A 61 -4.96 9.06 12.63
N SER A 62 -5.71 8.13 13.21
CA SER A 62 -6.49 8.35 14.44
C SER A 62 -5.63 8.16 15.69
N SER A 63 -6.16 8.55 16.84
CA SER A 63 -5.53 8.30 18.16
C SER A 63 -5.17 6.83 18.45
N TYR A 64 -5.78 5.87 17.74
CA TYR A 64 -5.51 4.44 17.85
C TYR A 64 -4.56 3.90 16.77
N LEU A 65 -3.80 4.78 16.10
CA LEU A 65 -2.93 4.43 14.97
C LEU A 65 -3.67 3.77 13.80
N GLU A 66 -4.98 4.03 13.67
CA GLU A 66 -5.77 3.52 12.54
C GLU A 66 -6.03 4.60 11.49
N TYR A 67 -5.98 4.18 10.23
CA TYR A 67 -6.26 5.00 9.05
C TYR A 67 -6.93 4.13 7.97
N PRO A 68 -7.62 4.74 6.98
CA PRO A 68 -8.45 4.08 5.98
C PRO A 68 -7.87 2.80 5.36
N LEU A 69 -6.66 2.86 4.80
CA LEU A 69 -6.07 1.69 4.13
C LEU A 69 -5.83 0.54 5.12
N PHE A 70 -5.19 0.80 6.27
CA PHE A 70 -4.92 -0.23 7.26
C PHE A 70 -6.20 -0.81 7.88
N SER A 71 -7.22 0.01 8.16
CA SER A 71 -8.52 -0.47 8.62
C SER A 71 -9.20 -1.37 7.59
N ALA A 72 -9.14 -1.03 6.30
CA ALA A 72 -9.69 -1.88 5.23
C ALA A 72 -8.94 -3.22 5.13
N LEU A 73 -7.62 -3.22 5.29
CA LEU A 73 -6.80 -4.43 5.34
C LEU A 73 -7.14 -5.31 6.54
N LYS A 74 -7.30 -4.74 7.74
CA LYS A 74 -7.73 -5.49 8.95
C LYS A 74 -9.07 -6.17 8.75
N ASN A 75 -9.99 -5.54 8.01
CA ASN A 75 -11.30 -6.11 7.68
C ASN A 75 -11.26 -7.17 6.56
N ASN A 76 -10.12 -7.36 5.90
CA ASN A 76 -9.97 -8.18 4.70
C ASN A 76 -10.99 -7.88 3.59
N ASN A 77 -11.37 -6.60 3.43
CA ASN A 77 -12.37 -6.22 2.43
C ASN A 77 -11.69 -5.70 1.17
N LEU A 78 -11.48 -6.59 0.20
CA LEU A 78 -10.81 -6.29 -1.07
C LEU A 78 -11.49 -5.13 -1.81
N GLU A 79 -12.82 -5.11 -1.86
CA GLU A 79 -13.58 -4.09 -2.61
C GLU A 79 -13.39 -2.68 -2.01
N ILE A 80 -13.28 -2.56 -0.68
CA ILE A 80 -12.97 -1.27 -0.04
C ILE A 80 -11.53 -0.85 -0.36
N VAL A 81 -10.58 -1.77 -0.36
CA VAL A 81 -9.17 -1.49 -0.69
C VAL A 81 -9.06 -1.01 -2.14
N GLU A 82 -9.75 -1.65 -3.08
CA GLU A 82 -9.85 -1.22 -4.49
C GLU A 82 -10.38 0.21 -4.60
N LEU A 83 -11.48 0.54 -3.91
CA LEU A 83 -12.05 1.89 -3.91
C LEU A 83 -11.06 2.96 -3.41
N LEU A 84 -10.29 2.65 -2.37
CA LEU A 84 -9.28 3.57 -1.82
C LEU A 84 -8.12 3.76 -2.80
N ILE A 85 -7.59 2.67 -3.37
CA ILE A 85 -6.51 2.68 -4.35
C ILE A 85 -6.92 3.46 -5.61
N ASP A 86 -8.10 3.19 -6.15
CA ASP A 86 -8.62 3.88 -7.33
C ASP A 86 -8.74 5.39 -7.11
N TYR A 87 -9.23 5.79 -5.94
CA TYR A 87 -9.30 7.20 -5.57
C TYR A 87 -7.89 7.81 -5.47
N ALA A 88 -6.96 7.11 -4.82
CA ALA A 88 -5.60 7.59 -4.61
C ALA A 88 -4.82 7.74 -5.92
N ILE A 89 -4.89 6.75 -6.83
CA ILE A 89 -4.27 6.81 -8.16
C ILE A 89 -4.80 8.03 -8.93
N LYS A 90 -6.13 8.22 -8.98
CA LYS A 90 -6.77 9.36 -9.69
C LYS A 90 -6.33 10.70 -9.13
N ARG A 91 -6.03 10.76 -7.83
CA ARG A 91 -5.59 11.97 -7.12
C ARG A 91 -4.07 12.08 -6.98
N LYS A 92 -3.30 11.11 -7.49
CA LYS A 92 -1.84 10.98 -7.30
C LYS A 92 -1.43 11.07 -5.82
N LEU A 93 -2.19 10.41 -4.96
CA LEU A 93 -1.94 10.35 -3.52
C LEU A 93 -1.17 9.07 -3.18
N ASN A 94 -0.16 9.16 -2.31
CA ASN A 94 0.41 7.99 -1.67
C ASN A 94 -0.54 7.55 -0.54
N LEU A 95 -0.93 6.27 -0.46
CA LEU A 95 -1.69 5.76 0.70
C LEU A 95 -0.81 5.07 1.74
N PHE A 96 0.41 4.73 1.36
CA PHE A 96 1.33 3.99 2.20
C PHE A 96 1.93 4.89 3.29
N LEU A 97 1.92 4.40 4.52
CA LEU A 97 2.56 5.03 5.67
C LEU A 97 3.79 4.22 6.12
N SER A 98 4.91 4.92 6.37
CA SER A 98 6.14 4.33 6.88
C SER A 98 6.30 4.54 8.38
N ARG A 99 7.04 3.66 9.08
CA ARG A 99 7.34 3.81 10.53
C ARG A 99 8.00 5.14 10.88
N SER A 100 8.77 5.73 9.96
CA SER A 100 9.35 7.08 10.18
C SER A 100 8.30 8.20 10.12
N ASP A 101 7.14 7.97 9.51
CA ASP A 101 6.00 8.90 9.59
C ASP A 101 5.33 8.83 10.97
N GLU A 102 5.68 7.83 11.80
CA GLU A 102 5.14 7.58 13.14
C GLU A 102 6.03 8.13 14.27
N LEU A 103 7.33 8.31 14.06
CA LEU A 103 8.29 8.64 15.12
C LEU A 103 9.13 9.87 14.74
N ASN A 104 8.98 10.95 15.52
CA ASN A 104 9.91 12.07 15.54
C ASN A 104 11.19 11.61 16.27
N GLU A 105 12.19 11.03 15.58
CA GLU A 105 13.59 11.03 16.05
C GLU A 105 14.58 10.50 15.01
N GLU A 106 15.79 11.06 15.06
CA GLU A 106 16.90 11.02 14.08
C GLU A 106 17.60 9.66 13.91
N ASP A 107 17.05 8.55 14.42
CA ASP A 107 17.81 7.30 14.61
C ASP A 107 17.36 6.09 13.77
N ILE A 108 16.61 6.30 12.69
CA ILE A 108 16.26 5.20 11.78
C ILE A 108 16.97 5.38 10.45
N SER A 109 18.19 4.85 10.38
CA SER A 109 18.92 4.59 9.13
C SER A 109 18.25 3.54 8.24
N SER A 110 16.95 3.33 8.34
CA SER A 110 16.22 2.42 7.47
C SER A 110 15.00 3.07 6.88
N VAL A 111 14.98 3.15 5.54
CA VAL A 111 13.74 3.24 4.77
C VAL A 111 12.91 2.02 5.16
N SER A 112 12.09 2.15 6.20
CA SER A 112 11.15 1.14 6.63
C SER A 112 10.08 1.08 5.54
N ILE A 113 9.88 -0.09 4.96
CA ILE A 113 8.79 -0.35 4.04
C ILE A 113 7.46 -0.01 4.72
N PRO A 114 6.44 0.37 3.94
CA PRO A 114 5.16 0.74 4.51
C PRO A 114 4.59 -0.37 5.38
N ILE A 115 3.92 0.02 6.47
CA ILE A 115 3.38 -0.89 7.47
C ILE A 115 2.35 -1.84 6.83
N GLU A 116 1.64 -1.37 5.82
CA GLU A 116 0.67 -2.15 5.05
C GLU A 116 1.35 -3.28 4.28
N ILE A 117 2.55 -3.06 3.75
CA ILE A 117 3.34 -4.07 3.03
C ILE A 117 3.93 -5.09 4.02
N GLU A 118 4.44 -4.64 5.17
CA GLU A 118 4.89 -5.56 6.23
C GLU A 118 3.73 -6.43 6.72
N TYR A 119 2.59 -5.80 7.01
CA TYR A 119 1.36 -6.49 7.41
C TYR A 119 0.89 -7.50 6.35
N MET A 120 0.98 -7.16 5.07
CA MET A 120 0.67 -8.03 3.93
C MET A 120 1.55 -9.31 3.91
N PHE A 121 2.83 -9.21 4.25
CA PHE A 121 3.75 -10.36 4.21
C PHE A 121 3.45 -11.45 5.24
N HIS A 122 2.76 -11.11 6.33
CA HIS A 122 2.31 -12.08 7.32
C HIS A 122 0.98 -12.75 6.96
N ARG A 123 0.37 -12.39 5.83
CA ARG A 123 -0.92 -12.91 5.37
C ARG A 123 -0.79 -13.82 4.16
N ASN A 124 -1.66 -14.82 4.09
CA ASN A 124 -1.73 -15.75 2.95
C ASN A 124 -2.79 -15.35 1.91
N ASP A 125 -3.25 -14.09 1.92
CA ASP A 125 -4.27 -13.58 0.98
C ASP A 125 -3.62 -13.10 -0.31
N LEU A 126 -3.52 -13.98 -1.30
CA LEU A 126 -2.79 -13.69 -2.53
C LEU A 126 -3.43 -12.57 -3.36
N GLU A 127 -4.76 -12.44 -3.37
CA GLU A 127 -5.44 -11.42 -4.17
C GLU A 127 -5.27 -10.03 -3.55
N MET A 128 -5.40 -9.90 -2.22
CA MET A 128 -5.06 -8.66 -1.53
C MET A 128 -3.59 -8.28 -1.73
N ASN A 129 -2.69 -9.26 -1.67
CA ASN A 129 -1.26 -9.03 -1.83
C ASN A 129 -0.93 -8.55 -3.26
N LYS A 130 -1.56 -9.15 -4.29
CA LYS A 130 -1.44 -8.69 -5.68
C LYS A 130 -1.90 -7.25 -5.82
N LEU A 131 -3.06 -6.90 -5.26
CA LEU A 131 -3.60 -5.55 -5.35
C LEU A 131 -2.67 -4.51 -4.73
N LEU A 132 -2.16 -4.76 -3.52
CA LEU A 132 -1.23 -3.86 -2.84
C LEU A 132 0.12 -3.72 -3.56
N ILE A 133 0.67 -4.82 -4.08
CA ILE A 133 1.93 -4.80 -4.85
C ILE A 133 1.75 -3.96 -6.12
N ASN A 134 0.68 -4.21 -6.88
CA ASN A 134 0.40 -3.46 -8.10
C ASN A 134 0.24 -1.96 -7.80
N TYR A 135 -0.40 -1.61 -6.69
CA TYR A 135 -0.51 -0.22 -6.28
C TYR A 135 0.84 0.39 -5.87
N TYR A 136 1.67 -0.33 -5.11
CA TYR A 136 3.00 0.14 -4.71
C TYR A 136 3.91 0.37 -5.91
N GLU A 137 3.93 -0.55 -6.88
CA GLU A 137 4.71 -0.37 -8.11
C GLU A 137 4.18 0.79 -8.96
N ASN A 138 2.86 0.98 -9.03
CA ASN A 138 2.30 2.18 -9.66
C ASN A 138 2.74 3.47 -8.96
N CYS A 139 2.83 3.48 -7.62
CA CYS A 139 3.34 4.63 -6.88
C CYS A 139 4.79 4.96 -7.25
N ILE A 140 5.65 3.94 -7.39
CA ILE A 140 7.04 4.10 -7.85
C ILE A 140 7.07 4.66 -9.27
N ASN A 141 6.32 4.04 -10.19
CA ASN A 141 6.30 4.41 -11.61
C ASN A 141 5.75 5.83 -11.84
N LEU A 142 4.73 6.22 -11.08
CA LEU A 142 4.15 7.56 -11.13
C LEU A 142 4.94 8.60 -10.31
N LYS A 143 6.04 8.18 -9.65
CA LYS A 143 6.82 9.00 -8.72
C LYS A 143 5.94 9.69 -7.66
N ILE A 144 4.89 9.01 -7.22
CA ILE A 144 4.02 9.49 -6.15
C ILE A 144 4.82 9.59 -4.84
N ASN A 145 5.91 8.84 -4.71
CA ASN A 145 6.89 8.98 -3.62
C ASN A 145 8.28 8.50 -4.07
N GLU A 146 9.29 9.38 -4.06
CA GLU A 146 10.67 9.04 -4.43
C GLU A 146 11.43 8.22 -3.37
N LYS A 147 10.87 8.10 -2.16
CA LYS A 147 11.45 7.32 -1.06
C LYS A 147 11.47 5.82 -1.34
N TYR A 148 10.56 5.33 -2.18
CA TYR A 148 10.35 3.90 -2.39
C TYR A 148 11.01 3.44 -3.68
N LYS A 149 11.80 2.38 -3.58
CA LYS A 149 12.33 1.66 -4.73
C LYS A 149 11.73 0.27 -4.81
N ARG A 150 11.72 -0.27 -6.02
CA ARG A 150 11.30 -1.65 -6.27
C ARG A 150 12.19 -2.66 -5.53
N ILE A 151 13.50 -2.38 -5.45
CA ILE A 151 14.44 -3.25 -4.74
C ILE A 151 14.10 -3.39 -3.25
N ASP A 152 13.58 -2.33 -2.61
CA ASP A 152 13.18 -2.36 -1.21
C ASP A 152 12.09 -3.43 -1.00
N LEU A 153 11.08 -3.45 -1.87
CA LEU A 153 9.98 -4.40 -1.80
C LEU A 153 10.45 -5.86 -1.97
N VAL A 154 11.35 -6.11 -2.93
CA VAL A 154 11.94 -7.45 -3.15
C VAL A 154 12.75 -7.90 -1.94
N LEU A 155 13.65 -7.03 -1.44
CA LEU A 155 14.49 -7.34 -0.29
C LEU A 155 13.69 -7.65 0.95
N SER A 156 12.61 -6.93 1.20
CA SER A 156 11.78 -7.20 2.38
C SER A 156 10.96 -8.46 2.27
N ALA A 157 10.44 -8.77 1.08
CA ALA A 157 9.81 -10.08 0.85
C ALA A 157 10.79 -11.23 1.14
N ILE A 158 12.06 -11.07 0.76
CA ILE A 158 13.13 -12.05 1.05
C ILE A 158 13.45 -12.08 2.54
N ASN A 159 13.60 -10.93 3.20
CA ASN A 159 13.90 -10.86 4.64
C ASN A 159 12.79 -11.48 5.51
N HIS A 160 11.54 -11.47 5.04
CA HIS A 160 10.41 -12.17 5.67
C HIS A 160 10.26 -13.64 5.20
N ASP A 161 11.22 -14.15 4.44
CA ASP A 161 11.24 -15.50 3.87
C ASP A 161 10.00 -15.84 3.01
N ASN A 162 9.37 -14.83 2.44
CA ASN A 162 8.09 -14.98 1.74
C ASN A 162 8.28 -15.24 0.25
N ILE A 163 8.64 -16.49 -0.08
CA ILE A 163 8.88 -16.91 -1.47
C ILE A 163 7.67 -16.72 -2.40
N LYS A 164 6.44 -16.74 -1.88
CA LYS A 164 5.22 -16.52 -2.68
C LYS A 164 5.15 -15.09 -3.19
N ILE A 165 5.47 -14.12 -2.35
CA ILE A 165 5.55 -12.71 -2.74
C ILE A 165 6.69 -12.49 -3.72
N VAL A 166 7.86 -13.07 -3.49
CA VAL A 166 9.00 -12.92 -4.43
C VAL A 166 8.64 -13.46 -5.82
N LYS A 167 7.95 -14.60 -5.90
CA LYS A 167 7.42 -15.13 -7.17
C LYS A 167 6.42 -14.17 -7.83
N LEU A 168 5.57 -13.53 -7.04
CA LEU A 168 4.59 -12.56 -7.54
C LEU A 168 5.27 -11.30 -8.10
N LEU A 169 6.30 -10.78 -7.40
CA LEU A 169 7.10 -9.64 -7.87
C LEU A 169 7.84 -9.96 -9.17
N ILE A 170 8.43 -11.16 -9.27
CA ILE A 170 9.06 -11.64 -10.52
C ILE A 170 8.02 -11.67 -11.66
N LYS A 171 6.85 -12.28 -11.43
CA LYS A 171 5.80 -12.38 -12.44
C LYS A 171 5.33 -11.01 -12.91
N ASN A 172 5.15 -10.07 -11.98
CA ASN A 172 4.74 -8.71 -12.31
C ASN A 172 5.83 -8.00 -13.15
N ALA A 173 7.11 -8.13 -12.77
CA ALA A 173 8.22 -7.59 -13.55
C ALA A 173 8.23 -8.14 -14.99
N GLU A 174 8.02 -9.44 -15.14
CA GLU A 174 7.91 -10.09 -16.45
C GLU A 174 6.71 -9.56 -17.26
N GLU A 175 5.54 -9.39 -16.64
CA GLU A 175 4.33 -8.86 -17.28
C GLU A 175 4.51 -7.42 -17.80
N HIS A 176 5.21 -6.58 -17.03
CA HIS A 176 5.49 -5.18 -17.39
C HIS A 176 6.79 -5.00 -18.18
N LYS A 177 7.50 -6.09 -18.52
CA LYS A 177 8.79 -6.08 -19.24
C LYS A 177 9.87 -5.25 -18.53
N GLU A 178 9.85 -5.29 -17.21
CA GLU A 178 10.83 -4.63 -16.34
C GLU A 178 11.82 -5.67 -15.79
N ILE A 179 13.04 -5.21 -15.49
CA ILE A 179 14.08 -6.05 -14.90
C ILE A 179 14.11 -5.79 -13.38
N LEU A 180 14.09 -6.86 -12.58
CA LEU A 180 14.41 -6.80 -11.16
C LEU A 180 15.93 -6.82 -11.02
N GLU A 181 16.52 -5.68 -10.65
CA GLU A 181 17.96 -5.59 -10.41
C GLU A 181 18.32 -6.33 -9.12
N LEU A 182 18.89 -7.53 -9.26
CA LEU A 182 19.23 -8.39 -8.11
C LEU A 182 20.57 -8.03 -7.45
N ASN A 183 21.36 -7.13 -8.02
CA ASN A 183 22.63 -6.67 -7.45
C ASN A 183 22.55 -5.27 -6.85
N GLU A 184 21.41 -4.56 -6.97
CA GLU A 184 21.20 -3.29 -6.29
C GLU A 184 21.20 -3.55 -4.78
N LYS A 185 21.91 -2.66 -4.07
CA LYS A 185 22.02 -2.71 -2.62
C LYS A 185 21.03 -1.76 -1.99
N ASP A 186 20.39 -2.18 -0.90
CA ASP A 186 19.66 -1.25 -0.04
C ASP A 186 20.62 -0.36 0.76
N HIS A 187 20.02 0.51 1.58
CA HIS A 187 20.72 1.40 2.51
C HIS A 187 21.54 0.64 3.58
N LYS A 188 21.29 -0.65 3.81
CA LYS A 188 22.07 -1.54 4.71
C LYS A 188 23.11 -2.36 3.94
N LEU A 189 23.34 -2.05 2.67
CA LEU A 189 24.25 -2.77 1.76
C LEU A 189 23.84 -4.23 1.49
N ASN A 190 22.60 -4.62 1.81
CA ASN A 190 22.05 -5.94 1.49
C ASN A 190 21.58 -5.99 0.04
N TYR A 191 21.64 -7.17 -0.55
CA TYR A 191 21.11 -7.45 -1.89
C TYR A 191 20.41 -8.83 -1.88
N PRO A 192 19.44 -9.07 -2.78
CA PRO A 192 18.55 -10.23 -2.76
C PRO A 192 19.22 -11.58 -2.48
N LEU A 193 20.33 -11.88 -3.19
CA LEU A 193 21.02 -13.16 -3.02
C LEU A 193 21.67 -13.30 -1.64
N LEU A 194 22.29 -12.24 -1.11
CA LEU A 194 22.88 -12.25 0.22
C LEU A 194 21.82 -12.47 1.31
N SER A 195 20.70 -11.75 1.23
CA SER A 195 19.59 -11.92 2.17
C SER A 195 19.03 -13.34 2.15
N ALA A 196 18.83 -13.93 0.97
CA ALA A 196 18.33 -15.30 0.84
C ALA A 196 19.29 -16.36 1.43
N ILE A 197 20.60 -16.14 1.29
CA ILE A 197 21.64 -17.01 1.89
C ILE A 197 21.63 -16.87 3.42
N ASN A 198 21.57 -15.64 3.94
CA ASN A 198 21.53 -15.40 5.38
C ASN A 198 20.30 -16.04 6.05
N ASN A 199 19.19 -16.11 5.32
CA ASN A 199 17.98 -16.80 5.77
C ASN A 199 18.05 -18.32 5.64
N ASN A 200 19.12 -18.87 5.08
CA ASN A 200 19.29 -20.30 4.79
C ASN A 200 18.14 -20.88 3.93
N ASN A 201 17.52 -20.06 3.06
CA ASN A 201 16.42 -20.50 2.19
C ASN A 201 16.93 -20.91 0.81
N ILE A 202 17.23 -22.20 0.66
CA ILE A 202 17.71 -22.81 -0.58
C ILE A 202 16.73 -22.61 -1.74
N GLU A 203 15.41 -22.68 -1.49
CA GLU A 203 14.40 -22.52 -2.54
C GLU A 203 14.33 -21.07 -3.05
N MET A 204 14.50 -20.10 -2.16
CA MET A 204 14.62 -18.69 -2.53
C MET A 204 15.88 -18.44 -3.37
N VAL A 205 17.03 -19.00 -2.96
CA VAL A 205 18.30 -18.89 -3.72
C VAL A 205 18.13 -19.48 -5.13
N LYS A 206 17.56 -20.67 -5.25
CA LYS A 206 17.27 -21.30 -6.56
C LYS A 206 16.35 -20.44 -7.42
N LEU A 207 15.32 -19.83 -6.83
CA LEU A 207 14.39 -18.94 -7.53
C LEU A 207 15.13 -17.72 -8.12
N LEU A 208 15.96 -17.05 -7.32
CA LEU A 208 16.73 -15.88 -7.75
C LEU A 208 17.74 -16.23 -8.85
N ILE A 209 18.47 -17.34 -8.73
CA ILE A 209 19.40 -17.83 -9.76
C ILE A 209 18.65 -18.17 -11.05
N LYS A 210 17.50 -18.85 -10.95
CA LYS A 210 16.67 -19.19 -12.11
C LYS A 210 16.20 -17.93 -12.84
N TYR A 211 15.73 -16.93 -12.10
CA TYR A 211 15.32 -15.64 -12.67
C TYR A 211 16.49 -14.95 -13.38
N ALA A 212 17.66 -14.83 -12.73
CA ALA A 212 18.86 -14.24 -13.31
C ALA A 212 19.29 -14.92 -14.62
N ASN A 213 19.24 -16.26 -14.66
CA ASN A 213 19.56 -17.02 -15.87
C ASN A 213 18.55 -16.83 -17.01
N ASN A 214 17.29 -16.57 -16.68
CA ASN A 214 16.27 -16.29 -17.69
C ASN A 214 16.50 -14.90 -18.30
N ILE A 215 16.71 -13.86 -17.50
CA ILE A 215 16.92 -12.50 -18.02
C ILE A 215 18.19 -12.41 -18.90
N MET A 216 19.28 -13.09 -18.54
CA MET A 216 20.51 -13.09 -19.37
C MET A 216 20.32 -13.70 -20.77
N LYS A 217 19.28 -14.53 -20.98
CA LYS A 217 18.99 -15.13 -22.29
C LYS A 217 18.10 -14.26 -23.18
N PHE A 218 17.33 -13.34 -22.60
CA PHE A 218 16.37 -12.50 -23.32
C PHE A 218 16.89 -11.09 -23.58
N TRP A 219 17.92 -10.65 -22.86
CA TRP A 219 18.42 -9.27 -22.88
C TRP A 219 19.90 -9.14 -23.32
N ASN A 220 20.49 -10.21 -23.85
CA ASN A 220 21.75 -10.22 -24.63
C ASN A 220 21.43 -10.51 -26.10
#